data_AF-A0A968LLD8-F1
#
_entry.id   AF-A0A968LLD8-F1
#
_cell.length_a   1.000
_cell.length_b   1.000
_cell.length_c   1.000
_cell.angle_alpha   90.00
_cell.angle_beta   90.00
_cell.angle_gamma   90.00
#
_symmetry.space_group_name_H-M   'P 1'
#
loop_
_entity.id
_entity.type
_entity.pdbx_description
1 polymer ?
#
loop_
_entity_poly.entity_id
_entity_poly.type
_entity_poly.pdbx_seq_one_letter_code
_entity_poly.pdbx_strand_id
1 'polypeptide(L)'
;MKSITGLSALTLILCLAPAAYADQCSYVSKSQAIAAFNAINLGQNIYHFCENCGDRSPKTEKVQSLSVANTTTSDWQVLVNGKGIDLAYTYIEYRNDAQQRLNLALLAACPASGFTPLLPPS
;
A
#
# COMPACT_ATOMS: atom_id res chain seq x y z
N MET A 1 38.98 34.88 -41.16
CA MET A 1 38.58 33.48 -40.85
C MET A 1 39.07 33.16 -39.45
N LYS A 2 38.18 32.86 -38.50
CA LYS A 2 38.46 32.13 -37.23
C LYS A 2 37.11 31.72 -36.63
N SER A 3 36.70 30.50 -36.93
CA SER A 3 35.56 29.82 -36.31
C SER A 3 35.98 29.34 -34.93
N ILE A 4 35.14 29.57 -33.92
CA ILE A 4 35.24 28.90 -32.62
C ILE A 4 33.93 28.15 -32.42
N THR A 5 33.94 26.86 -32.75
CA THR A 5 32.85 25.92 -32.51
C THR A 5 32.92 25.49 -31.04
N GLY A 6 32.09 26.11 -30.18
CA GLY A 6 31.93 25.70 -28.79
C GLY A 6 30.92 24.56 -28.67
N LEU A 7 31.40 23.34 -28.56
CA LEU A 7 30.58 22.15 -28.34
C LEU A 7 30.23 22.08 -26.84
N SER A 8 29.06 22.60 -26.46
CA SER A 8 28.58 22.56 -25.07
C SER A 8 28.07 21.14 -24.74
N ALA A 9 28.81 20.41 -23.90
CA ALA A 9 28.44 19.08 -23.43
C ALA A 9 27.20 19.15 -22.52
N LEU A 10 26.06 18.68 -23.03
CA LEU A 10 24.82 18.52 -22.27
C LEU A 10 24.96 17.25 -21.40
N THR A 11 25.38 17.41 -20.15
CA THR A 11 25.47 16.31 -19.18
C THR A 11 24.07 15.81 -18.84
N LEU A 12 23.72 14.64 -19.38
CA LEU A 12 22.47 13.94 -19.11
C LEU A 12 22.53 13.33 -17.70
N ILE A 13 21.99 14.03 -16.69
CA ILE A 13 21.79 13.47 -15.35
C ILE A 13 20.67 12.42 -15.45
N LEU A 14 21.04 11.13 -15.46
CA LEU A 14 20.09 10.04 -15.23
C LEU A 14 19.63 10.11 -13.77
N CYS A 15 18.50 10.77 -13.53
CA CYS A 15 17.78 10.61 -12.28
C CYS A 15 17.32 9.16 -12.16
N LEU A 16 18.05 8.35 -11.40
CA LEU A 16 17.58 7.08 -10.86
C LEU A 16 16.48 7.41 -9.84
N ALA A 17 15.26 7.66 -10.32
CA ALA A 17 14.12 7.78 -9.44
C ALA A 17 13.96 6.44 -8.71
N PRO A 18 13.84 6.43 -7.36
CA PRO A 18 13.44 5.22 -6.68
C PRO A 18 12.09 4.79 -7.26
N ALA A 19 11.94 3.51 -7.57
CA ALA A 19 10.65 2.97 -7.96
C ALA A 19 9.64 3.39 -6.88
N ALA A 20 8.66 4.21 -7.26
CA ALA A 20 7.60 4.60 -6.35
C ALA A 20 6.77 3.34 -6.12
N TYR A 21 6.99 2.64 -5.00
CA TYR A 21 6.24 1.46 -4.58
C TYR A 21 4.79 1.82 -4.17
N ALA A 22 4.22 2.91 -4.65
CA ALA A 22 2.85 3.27 -4.32
C ALA A 22 1.88 2.33 -5.04
N ASP A 23 0.83 1.88 -4.35
CA ASP A 23 -0.30 1.14 -4.91
C ASP A 23 -0.02 -0.30 -5.36
N GLN A 24 0.79 -1.05 -4.59
CA GLN A 24 1.08 -2.46 -4.92
C GLN A 24 -0.18 -3.34 -4.87
N CYS A 25 -1.13 -3.02 -3.98
CA CYS A 25 -2.40 -3.74 -3.82
C CYS A 25 -3.59 -2.79 -3.60
N SER A 26 -3.60 -1.60 -4.22
CA SER A 26 -4.75 -0.68 -4.18
C SER A 26 -5.91 -1.15 -5.07
N TYR A 27 -5.59 -1.88 -6.13
CA TYR A 27 -6.53 -2.50 -7.05
C TYR A 27 -6.19 -3.98 -7.19
N VAL A 28 -7.15 -4.84 -6.89
CA VAL A 28 -6.95 -6.29 -6.82
C VAL A 28 -8.10 -7.02 -7.52
N SER A 29 -7.96 -8.32 -7.73
CA SER A 29 -9.08 -9.13 -8.22
C SER A 29 -10.22 -9.17 -7.20
N LYS A 30 -11.43 -9.48 -7.66
CA LYS A 30 -12.61 -9.59 -6.80
C LYS A 30 -12.41 -10.53 -5.61
N SER A 31 -11.78 -11.69 -5.83
CA SER A 31 -11.53 -12.68 -4.77
C SER A 31 -10.56 -12.15 -3.73
N GLN A 32 -9.51 -11.46 -4.14
CA GLN A 32 -8.55 -10.82 -3.23
C GLN A 32 -9.22 -9.69 -2.42
N ALA A 33 -10.06 -8.86 -3.05
CA ALA A 33 -10.81 -7.82 -2.35
C ALA A 33 -11.78 -8.41 -1.30
N ILE A 34 -12.48 -9.50 -1.64
CA ILE A 34 -13.39 -10.20 -0.71
C ILE A 34 -12.60 -10.84 0.45
N ALA A 35 -11.44 -11.44 0.18
CA ALA A 35 -10.60 -12.03 1.22
C ALA A 35 -10.12 -10.96 2.22
N ALA A 36 -9.66 -9.82 1.74
CA ALA A 36 -9.31 -8.68 2.60
C ALA A 36 -10.52 -8.13 3.35
N PHE A 37 -11.66 -7.93 2.68
CA PHE A 37 -12.90 -7.46 3.31
C PHE A 37 -13.33 -8.36 4.47
N ASN A 38 -13.31 -9.67 4.28
CA ASN A 38 -13.71 -10.64 5.31
C ASN A 38 -12.74 -10.69 6.50
N ALA A 39 -11.51 -10.19 6.35
CA ALA A 39 -10.56 -10.07 7.44
C ALA A 39 -10.74 -8.79 8.26
N ILE A 40 -11.49 -7.81 7.77
CA ILE A 40 -11.69 -6.52 8.43
C ILE A 40 -13.03 -6.51 9.17
N ASN A 41 -13.01 -6.18 10.46
CA ASN A 41 -14.22 -5.99 11.25
C ASN A 41 -14.60 -4.52 11.37
N LEU A 42 -15.91 -4.22 11.33
CA LEU A 42 -16.41 -2.90 11.72
C LEU A 42 -16.03 -2.62 13.18
N GLY A 43 -15.62 -1.39 13.45
CA GLY A 43 -15.23 -0.95 14.78
C GLY A 43 -13.83 -1.40 15.22
N GLN A 44 -13.05 -2.13 14.42
CA GLN A 44 -11.65 -2.40 14.75
C GLN A 44 -10.74 -1.26 14.31
N ASN A 45 -9.51 -1.25 14.82
CA ASN A 45 -8.45 -0.39 14.30
C ASN A 45 -7.73 -1.09 13.14
N ILE A 46 -7.41 -0.32 12.10
CA ILE A 46 -6.44 -0.69 11.08
C ILE A 46 -5.23 0.23 11.18
N TYR A 47 -4.11 -0.23 10.64
CA TYR A 47 -2.84 0.47 10.72
C TYR A 47 -2.24 0.62 9.33
N HIS A 48 -2.01 1.86 8.91
CA HIS A 48 -1.41 2.23 7.64
C HIS A 48 0.09 2.42 7.82
N PHE A 49 0.90 1.66 7.10
CA PHE A 49 2.35 1.74 7.20
C PHE A 49 3.05 1.29 5.92
N CYS A 50 3.87 2.17 5.34
CA CYS A 50 4.74 1.85 4.22
C CYS A 50 6.23 2.02 4.59
N GLU A 51 6.93 0.89 4.75
CA GLU A 51 8.35 0.83 5.11
C GLU A 51 9.24 1.57 4.11
N ASN A 52 8.97 1.39 2.82
CA ASN A 52 9.78 1.96 1.75
C ASN A 52 9.38 3.39 1.38
N CYS A 53 8.32 3.93 1.99
CA CYS A 53 7.85 5.30 1.74
C CYS A 53 8.43 6.31 2.75
N GLY A 54 9.20 5.84 3.75
CA GLY A 54 9.76 6.68 4.80
C GLY A 54 8.83 6.93 5.99
N ASP A 55 7.74 6.14 6.11
CA ASP A 55 6.92 6.16 7.33
C ASP A 55 7.79 5.72 8.53
N ARG A 56 7.68 6.47 9.63
CA ARG A 56 8.40 6.15 10.88
C ARG A 56 7.60 5.31 11.85
N SER A 57 6.27 5.35 11.73
CA SER A 57 5.34 4.65 12.61
C SER A 57 4.00 4.46 11.90
N PRO A 58 3.25 3.38 12.18
CA PRO A 58 1.94 3.17 11.60
C PRO A 58 0.93 4.26 12.00
N LYS A 59 0.09 4.68 11.06
CA LYS A 59 -1.05 5.59 11.32
C LYS A 59 -2.29 4.75 11.59
N THR A 60 -2.97 5.02 12.70
CA THR A 60 -4.15 4.23 13.11
C THR A 60 -5.42 4.85 12.56
N GLU A 61 -6.33 4.02 12.06
CA GLU A 61 -7.67 4.41 11.62
C GLU A 61 -8.74 3.45 12.17
N LYS A 62 -9.85 4.00 12.67
CA LYS A 62 -11.00 3.22 13.11
C LYS A 62 -11.90 2.90 11.93
N VAL A 63 -12.28 1.63 11.76
CA VAL A 63 -13.21 1.22 10.69
C VAL A 63 -14.64 1.58 11.08
N GLN A 64 -15.21 2.61 10.47
CA GLN A 64 -16.60 3.05 10.66
C GLN A 64 -17.52 2.52 9.56
N SER A 65 -17.01 2.44 8.33
CA SER A 65 -17.66 1.74 7.22
C SER A 65 -16.66 0.88 6.46
N LEU A 66 -17.17 -0.19 5.88
CA LEU A 66 -16.39 -1.14 5.10
C LEU A 66 -17.21 -1.58 3.89
N SER A 67 -16.62 -1.52 2.71
CA SER A 67 -17.25 -2.00 1.48
C SER A 67 -16.21 -2.48 0.47
N VAL A 68 -16.69 -3.10 -0.60
CA VAL A 68 -15.89 -3.50 -1.76
C VAL A 68 -16.52 -2.86 -2.99
N ALA A 69 -15.73 -2.15 -3.79
CA ALA A 69 -16.20 -1.50 -5.01
C ALA A 69 -15.43 -2.01 -6.22
N ASN A 70 -16.13 -2.08 -7.35
CA ASN A 70 -15.54 -2.34 -8.65
C ASN A 70 -15.08 -1.00 -9.24
N THR A 71 -13.82 -0.93 -9.67
CA THR A 71 -13.22 0.30 -10.22
C THR A 71 -13.09 0.21 -11.74
N THR A 72 -12.88 -0.99 -12.27
CA THR A 72 -12.84 -1.32 -13.70
C THR A 72 -13.46 -2.71 -13.93
N THR A 73 -13.48 -3.22 -15.16
CA THR A 73 -14.05 -4.56 -15.46
C THR A 73 -13.41 -5.70 -14.67
N SER A 74 -12.11 -5.62 -14.35
CA SER A 74 -11.37 -6.65 -13.60
C SER A 74 -11.00 -6.23 -12.18
N ASP A 75 -10.97 -4.94 -11.91
CA ASP A 75 -10.32 -4.41 -10.71
C ASP A 75 -11.33 -4.05 -9.63
N TRP A 76 -10.97 -4.41 -8.41
CA TRP A 76 -11.74 -4.23 -7.21
C TRP A 76 -10.88 -3.60 -6.13
N GLN A 77 -11.53 -2.86 -5.25
CA GLN A 77 -10.89 -2.17 -4.15
C GLN A 77 -11.68 -2.41 -2.87
N VAL A 78 -10.97 -2.52 -1.75
CA VAL A 78 -11.56 -2.46 -0.41
C VAL A 78 -11.63 -1.00 0.00
N LEU A 79 -12.81 -0.56 0.44
CA LEU A 79 -13.03 0.79 0.91
C LEU A 79 -13.25 0.77 2.41
N VAL A 80 -12.40 1.50 3.13
CA VAL A 80 -12.56 1.78 4.56
C VAL A 80 -12.97 3.24 4.69
N ASN A 81 -14.07 3.50 5.38
CA ASN A 81 -14.58 4.87 5.57
C ASN A 81 -14.82 5.60 4.23
N GLY A 82 -15.22 4.85 3.20
CA GLY A 82 -15.44 5.36 1.84
C GLY A 82 -14.15 5.63 1.04
N LYS A 83 -12.97 5.32 1.57
CA LYS A 83 -11.68 5.51 0.90
C LYS A 83 -11.05 4.16 0.56
N GLY A 84 -10.56 4.06 -0.67
CA GLY A 84 -9.74 2.94 -1.10
C GLY A 84 -8.48 2.80 -0.26
N ILE A 85 -8.13 1.58 0.13
CA ILE A 85 -6.90 1.26 0.86
C ILE A 85 -5.95 0.41 0.00
N ASP A 86 -4.65 0.58 0.19
CA ASP A 86 -3.64 -0.34 -0.36
C ASP A 86 -3.42 -1.49 0.62
N LEU A 87 -3.76 -2.71 0.20
CA LEU A 87 -3.61 -3.89 1.07
C LEU A 87 -2.14 -4.17 1.45
N ALA A 88 -1.18 -3.74 0.63
CA ALA A 88 0.24 -3.90 0.90
C ALA A 88 0.72 -3.07 2.09
N TYR A 89 0.01 -1.98 2.39
CA TYR A 89 0.36 -1.02 3.45
C TYR A 89 -0.68 -0.94 4.55
N THR A 90 -1.60 -1.89 4.60
CA THR A 90 -2.65 -1.94 5.62
C THR A 90 -2.53 -3.19 6.46
N TYR A 91 -2.62 -3.00 7.77
CA TYR A 91 -2.49 -4.05 8.76
C TYR A 91 -3.70 -4.08 9.69
N ILE A 92 -4.04 -5.27 10.19
CA ILE A 92 -5.11 -5.52 11.17
C ILE A 92 -4.54 -6.19 12.42
N GLU A 93 -5.24 -6.13 13.54
CA GLU A 93 -4.87 -6.86 14.75
C GLU A 93 -4.92 -8.38 14.52
N TYR A 94 -3.90 -9.11 14.97
CA TYR A 94 -3.85 -10.56 14.81
C TYR A 94 -4.42 -11.26 16.06
N ARG A 95 -5.50 -12.04 15.89
CA ARG A 95 -6.08 -12.89 16.95
C ARG A 95 -6.41 -12.18 18.28
N ASN A 96 -6.87 -10.92 18.23
CA ASN A 96 -7.11 -10.07 19.41
C ASN A 96 -5.84 -9.84 20.26
N ASP A 97 -4.66 -10.16 19.74
CA ASP A 97 -3.39 -9.81 20.35
C ASP A 97 -2.97 -8.45 19.79
N ALA A 98 -3.13 -7.41 20.61
CA ALA A 98 -2.72 -6.06 20.26
C ALA A 98 -1.19 -5.94 20.05
N GLN A 99 -0.41 -6.97 20.39
CA GLN A 99 1.03 -6.99 20.21
C GLN A 99 1.47 -7.39 18.79
N GLN A 100 0.57 -7.88 17.93
CA GLN A 100 0.94 -8.26 16.57
C GLN A 100 -0.11 -7.81 15.56
N ARG A 101 0.36 -7.16 14.49
CA ARG A 101 -0.50 -6.67 13.41
C ARG A 101 -0.16 -7.42 12.11
N LEU A 102 -1.14 -8.03 11.46
CA LEU A 102 -0.96 -8.82 10.24
C LEU A 102 -1.28 -8.00 8.99
N ASN A 103 -0.41 -8.08 7.98
CA ASN A 103 -0.58 -7.39 6.70
C ASN A 103 -1.76 -7.98 5.88
N LEU A 104 -2.60 -7.11 5.32
CA LEU A 104 -3.78 -7.52 4.55
C LEU A 104 -3.45 -8.13 3.19
N ALA A 105 -2.34 -7.77 2.55
CA ALA A 105 -1.93 -8.38 1.29
C ALA A 105 -1.68 -9.89 1.45
N LEU A 106 -1.17 -10.34 2.60
CA LEU A 106 -0.98 -11.76 2.89
C LEU A 106 -2.31 -12.50 3.00
N LEU A 107 -3.26 -11.91 3.71
CA LEU A 107 -4.61 -12.48 3.88
C LEU A 107 -5.38 -12.53 2.56
N ALA A 108 -5.14 -11.54 1.70
CA ALA A 108 -5.74 -11.46 0.38
C ALA A 108 -5.01 -12.28 -0.68
N ALA A 109 -3.82 -12.83 -0.39
CA ALA A 109 -2.91 -13.39 -1.41
C ALA A 109 -2.63 -12.39 -2.56
N CYS A 110 -2.41 -11.12 -2.21
CA CYS A 110 -1.95 -10.10 -3.15
C CYS A 110 -0.42 -10.17 -3.30
N PRO A 111 0.15 -10.16 -4.52
CA PRO A 111 1.58 -10.32 -4.75
C PRO A 111 2.38 -9.03 -4.51
N ALA A 112 2.27 -8.46 -3.31
CA ALA A 112 3.10 -7.32 -2.90
C ALA A 112 4.48 -7.78 -2.39
N SER A 113 5.41 -6.84 -2.33
CA SER A 113 6.76 -7.05 -1.81
C SER A 113 7.26 -5.85 -1.01
N GLY A 114 8.36 -6.03 -0.27
CA GLY A 114 8.98 -4.94 0.48
C GLY A 114 8.15 -4.41 1.64
N PHE A 115 7.37 -5.28 2.29
CA PHE A 115 6.64 -5.00 3.52
C PHE A 115 6.96 -6.09 4.57
N THR A 116 6.93 -5.75 5.85
CA THR A 116 7.00 -6.77 6.93
C THR A 116 5.65 -7.47 7.09
N PRO A 117 5.58 -8.81 7.08
CA PRO A 117 4.34 -9.58 7.29
C PRO A 117 3.59 -9.30 8.60
N LEU A 118 4.34 -9.19 9.69
CA LEU A 118 3.84 -8.96 11.04
C LEU A 118 4.50 -7.70 11.60
N LEU A 119 3.72 -6.64 11.78
CA LEU A 119 4.21 -5.43 12.43
C LEU A 119 4.14 -5.57 13.96
N PRO A 120 5.26 -5.30 14.67
CA PRO A 120 5.26 -5.22 16.11
C PRO A 120 4.44 -4.01 16.61
N PRO A 121 4.12 -3.95 17.91
CA PRO A 121 3.52 -2.77 18.49
C PRO A 121 4.56 -1.64 18.48
N SER A 122 4.07 -0.42 18.24
CA SER A 122 4.84 0.83 18.23
C SER A 122 5.02 1.39 19.62
#